data_AF-A0A7L3M084-F1
#
_entry.id   AF-A0A7L3M084-F1
#
_cell.length_a   1.000
_cell.length_b   1.000
_cell.length_c   1.000
_cell.angle_alpha   90.00
_cell.angle_beta   90.00
_cell.angle_gamma   90.00
#
_symmetry.space_group_name_H-M   'P 1'
#
loop_
_entity.id
_entity.type
_entity.pdbx_description
1 polymer ?
#
loop_
_entity_poly.entity_id
_entity_poly.type
_entity_poly.pdbx_seq_one_letter_code
_entity_poly.pdbx_strand_id
1 'polypeptide(L)'
;QPQLNGTNLTPEEMANSTLYRGPVDPANWFGIRKGYPNLGYIQNHLLVLLLLVLEAVVYRRQEYYRKQYQLVAPITETIFEDISREHLDQGLTSCAKYFLNYFYYKF
;
A
#
# COMPACT_ATOMS: atom_id res chain seq x y z
N GLN A 1 37.87 16.41 9.52
CA GLN A 1 37.52 15.67 10.75
C GLN A 1 36.89 16.66 11.73
N PRO A 2 35.76 16.34 12.36
CA PRO A 2 35.22 17.15 13.43
C PRO A 2 36.21 17.16 14.62
N GLN A 3 36.16 18.22 15.42
CA GLN A 3 37.01 18.37 16.59
C GLN A 3 36.62 17.33 17.66
N LEU A 4 37.60 16.85 18.44
CA LEU A 4 37.41 15.83 19.50
C LEU A 4 36.33 16.19 20.53
N ASN A 5 36.07 17.48 20.75
CA ASN A 5 35.03 17.98 21.68
C ASN A 5 33.68 18.29 21.00
N GLY A 6 33.56 18.06 19.69
CA GLY A 6 32.40 18.44 18.88
C GLY A 6 31.43 17.31 18.59
N THR A 7 31.74 16.07 18.96
CA THR A 7 30.91 14.89 18.69
C THR A 7 31.02 13.85 19.79
N ASN A 8 29.89 13.24 20.19
CA ASN A 8 29.87 12.16 21.18
C ASN A 8 30.28 10.78 20.58
N LEU A 9 30.63 10.72 19.30
CA LEU A 9 31.01 9.48 18.62
C LEU A 9 32.50 9.20 18.79
N THR A 10 32.85 7.94 19.01
CA THR A 10 34.25 7.51 18.97
C THR A 10 34.83 7.66 17.56
N PRO A 11 36.17 7.76 17.41
CA PRO A 11 36.79 7.86 16.09
C PRO A 11 36.45 6.70 15.14
N GLU A 12 36.30 5.49 15.68
CA GLU A 12 35.94 4.28 14.93
C GLU A 12 34.48 4.31 14.44
N GLU A 13 33.54 4.71 15.31
CA GLU A 13 32.13 4.88 14.93
C GLU A 13 31.97 5.98 13.88
N MET A 14 32.71 7.08 14.03
CA MET A 14 32.71 8.16 13.07
C MET A 14 33.23 7.68 11.71
N ALA A 15 34.36 6.99 11.66
CA ALA A 15 34.91 6.46 10.41
C ALA A 15 33.97 5.48 9.69
N ASN A 16 33.10 4.78 10.43
CA ASN A 16 32.10 3.87 9.88
C ASN A 16 30.75 4.52 9.55
N SER A 17 30.53 5.77 9.96
CA SER A 17 29.27 6.48 9.74
C SER A 17 29.09 6.91 8.28
N THR A 18 27.82 7.07 7.86
CA THR A 18 27.45 7.42 6.48
C THR A 18 28.11 8.71 5.96
N LEU A 19 28.33 9.70 6.82
CA LEU A 19 28.85 11.02 6.41
C LEU A 19 30.38 11.09 6.33
N TYR A 20 31.08 10.23 7.07
CA TYR A 20 32.54 10.31 7.23
C TYR A 20 33.29 9.11 6.65
N ARG A 21 32.57 8.02 6.31
CA ARG A 21 33.16 6.83 5.67
C ARG A 21 33.62 7.07 4.23
N GLY A 22 33.04 8.05 3.53
CA GLY A 22 33.41 8.37 2.14
C GLY A 22 32.62 9.54 1.57
N PRO A 23 32.85 9.86 0.27
CA PRO A 23 32.10 10.91 -0.42
C PRO A 23 30.60 10.62 -0.44
N VAL A 24 29.80 11.60 -0.04
CA VAL A 24 28.33 11.51 -0.06
C VAL A 24 27.83 12.13 -1.36
N ASP A 25 27.01 11.38 -2.11
CA ASP A 25 26.27 11.91 -3.25
C ASP A 25 25.01 12.64 -2.76
N PRO A 26 24.88 13.96 -2.95
CA PRO A 26 23.68 14.70 -2.55
C PRO A 26 22.40 14.19 -3.22
N ALA A 27 22.48 13.59 -4.40
CA ALA A 27 21.32 13.07 -5.14
C ALA A 27 20.62 11.92 -4.39
N ASN A 28 21.39 11.14 -3.63
CA ASN A 28 20.85 10.02 -2.85
C ASN A 28 19.89 10.48 -1.74
N TRP A 29 20.07 11.71 -1.21
CA TRP A 29 19.14 12.32 -0.26
C TRP A 29 17.76 12.56 -0.88
N PHE A 30 17.72 12.88 -2.17
CA PHE A 30 16.48 13.04 -2.95
C PHE A 30 15.92 11.70 -3.47
N GLY A 31 16.52 10.57 -3.08
CA GLY A 31 16.14 9.24 -3.55
C GLY A 31 16.66 8.89 -4.94
N ILE A 32 17.49 9.75 -5.55
CA ILE A 32 18.09 9.54 -6.87
C ILE A 32 19.39 8.74 -6.67
N ARG A 33 19.43 7.52 -7.22
CA ARG A 33 20.62 6.68 -7.23
C ARG A 33 20.73 5.92 -8.54
N LYS A 34 21.94 5.70 -9.01
CA LYS A 34 22.21 4.81 -10.14
C LYS A 34 22.14 3.37 -9.65
N GLY A 35 20.97 2.75 -9.77
CA GLY A 35 20.79 1.33 -9.47
C GLY A 35 21.14 0.45 -10.66
N TYR A 36 21.83 -0.67 -10.44
CA TYR A 36 22.02 -1.73 -11.43
C TYR A 36 21.56 -3.06 -10.81
N PRO A 37 20.61 -3.79 -11.41
CA PRO A 37 19.95 -3.53 -12.70
C PRO A 37 18.93 -2.36 -12.65
N ASN A 38 18.78 -1.64 -13.76
CA ASN A 38 17.91 -0.46 -13.86
C ASN A 38 16.45 -0.77 -13.48
N LEU A 39 15.94 -1.96 -13.85
CA LEU A 39 14.56 -2.35 -13.57
C LEU A 39 14.27 -2.47 -12.07
N GLY A 40 15.19 -3.09 -11.32
CA GLY A 40 15.03 -3.27 -9.87
C GLY A 40 14.96 -1.94 -9.12
N TYR A 41 15.60 -0.89 -9.64
CA TYR A 41 15.54 0.44 -9.05
C TYR A 41 14.15 1.08 -9.15
N ILE A 42 13.48 0.92 -10.29
CA ILE A 42 12.16 1.52 -10.54
C ILE A 42 10.98 0.60 -10.22
N GLN A 43 11.23 -0.69 -9.94
CA GLN A 43 10.21 -1.71 -9.74
C GLN A 43 9.14 -1.32 -8.72
N ASN A 44 9.54 -0.77 -7.57
CA ASN A 44 8.61 -0.34 -6.53
C ASN A 44 7.65 0.75 -7.02
N HIS A 45 8.16 1.72 -7.78
CA HIS A 45 7.34 2.80 -8.35
C HIS A 45 6.39 2.27 -9.42
N LEU A 46 6.84 1.30 -10.23
CA LEU A 46 5.98 0.62 -11.20
C LEU A 46 4.85 -0.16 -10.52
N LEU A 47 5.11 -0.81 -9.39
CA LEU A 47 4.08 -1.52 -8.62
C LEU A 47 3.04 -0.56 -8.04
N VAL A 48 3.47 0.56 -7.47
CA VAL A 48 2.54 1.60 -6.98
C VAL A 48 1.70 2.15 -8.13
N LEU A 49 2.33 2.45 -9.28
CA LEU A 49 1.62 2.91 -10.46
C LEU A 49 0.59 1.88 -10.96
N LEU A 50 0.96 0.60 -10.99
CA LEU A 50 0.07 -0.48 -11.37
C LEU A 50 -1.14 -0.55 -10.44
N LEU A 51 -0.95 -0.42 -9.13
CA LEU A 51 -2.04 -0.42 -8.15
C LEU A 51 -2.99 0.76 -8.35
N LEU A 52 -2.46 1.97 -8.58
CA LEU A 52 -3.27 3.16 -8.86
C LEU A 52 -4.09 3.03 -10.14
N VAL A 53 -3.49 2.49 -11.21
CA VAL A 53 -4.21 2.21 -12.45
C VAL A 53 -5.28 1.14 -12.24
N LEU A 54 -4.95 0.06 -11.50
CA LEU A 54 -5.88 -1.01 -11.21
C LEU A 54 -7.10 -0.50 -10.43
N GLU A 55 -6.88 0.32 -9.40
CA GLU A 55 -7.94 0.99 -8.65
C GLU A 55 -8.88 1.76 -9.58
N ALA A 56 -8.33 2.66 -10.40
CA ALA A 56 -9.12 3.45 -11.34
C ALA A 56 -9.89 2.58 -12.34
N VAL A 57 -9.27 1.52 -12.85
CA VAL A 57 -9.91 0.55 -13.75
C VAL A 57 -11.08 -0.17 -13.07
N VAL A 58 -10.91 -0.61 -11.82
CA VAL A 58 -11.97 -1.29 -11.06
C VAL A 58 -13.16 -0.35 -10.87
N TYR A 59 -12.94 0.90 -10.44
CA TYR A 59 -14.03 1.87 -10.28
C TYR A 59 -14.76 2.15 -11.60
N ARG A 60 -14.01 2.37 -12.69
CA ARG A 60 -14.61 2.60 -14.02
C ARG A 60 -15.39 1.40 -14.53
N ARG A 61 -14.89 0.19 -14.30
CA ARG A 61 -15.57 -1.05 -14.70
C ARG A 61 -16.87 -1.23 -13.93
N GLN A 62 -16.87 -0.99 -12.63
CA GLN A 62 -18.07 -1.04 -11.80
C GLN A 62 -19.11 0.01 -12.24
N GLU A 63 -18.68 1.25 -12.48
CA GLU A 63 -19.55 2.33 -12.97
C GLU A 63 -20.19 1.98 -14.32
N TYR A 64 -19.38 1.49 -15.26
CA TYR A 64 -19.84 1.07 -16.58
C TYR A 64 -20.87 -0.07 -16.49
N TYR A 65 -20.58 -1.10 -15.69
CA TYR A 65 -21.49 -2.23 -15.49
C TYR A 65 -22.84 -1.75 -14.93
N ARG A 66 -22.83 -0.90 -13.90
CA ARG A 66 -24.06 -0.35 -13.31
C ARG A 66 -24.88 0.43 -14.33
N LYS A 67 -24.24 1.26 -15.16
CA LYS A 67 -24.92 2.02 -16.22
C LYS A 67 -25.53 1.11 -17.29
N GLN A 68 -24.81 0.08 -17.71
CA GLN A 68 -25.29 -0.85 -18.74
C GLN A 68 -26.54 -1.63 -18.29
N TYR A 69 -26.58 -2.04 -17.03
CA TYR A 69 -27.68 -2.83 -16.45
C TYR A 69 -28.69 -2.01 -15.64
N GLN A 70 -28.59 -0.67 -15.67
CA GLN A 70 -29.45 0.25 -14.90
C GLN A 70 -29.51 -0.07 -13.39
N LEU A 71 -28.39 -0.53 -12.83
CA LEU A 71 -28.29 -0.88 -11.41
C LEU A 71 -28.02 0.37 -10.58
N VAL A 72 -28.65 0.45 -9.42
CA VAL A 72 -28.38 1.52 -8.43
C VAL A 72 -27.06 1.20 -7.73
N ALA A 73 -26.30 2.22 -7.35
CA ALA A 73 -25.12 2.02 -6.52
C ALA A 73 -25.56 1.42 -5.16
N PRO A 74 -24.94 0.33 -4.70
CA PRO A 74 -25.32 -0.28 -3.44
C PRO A 74 -25.10 0.70 -2.30
N ILE A 75 -26.11 0.85 -1.45
CA ILE A 75 -26.10 1.74 -0.28
C ILE A 75 -25.19 1.16 0.80
N THR A 76 -25.11 -0.17 0.85
CA THR A 76 -24.21 -0.91 1.74
C THR A 76 -22.95 -1.29 0.98
N GLU A 77 -21.78 -0.92 1.49
CA GLU A 77 -20.46 -1.29 0.94
C GLU A 77 -20.11 -2.78 1.20
N THR A 78 -21.09 -3.65 1.00
CA THR A 78 -21.00 -5.10 1.23
C THR A 78 -20.73 -5.85 -0.06
N ILE A 79 -20.04 -6.99 0.03
CA ILE A 79 -19.76 -7.87 -1.10
C ILE A 79 -21.02 -8.64 -1.51
N PHE A 80 -21.78 -9.12 -0.51
CA PHE A 80 -23.01 -9.90 -0.70
C PHE A 80 -24.22 -9.07 -0.25
N GLU A 81 -24.88 -8.38 -1.17
CA GLU A 81 -26.05 -7.54 -0.87
C GLU A 81 -27.25 -8.34 -0.37
N ASP A 82 -27.33 -9.64 -0.69
CA ASP A 82 -28.40 -10.56 -0.28
C ASP A 82 -28.35 -10.96 1.20
N ILE A 83 -27.23 -10.69 1.89
CA ILE A 83 -26.98 -11.21 3.24
C ILE A 83 -27.10 -10.11 4.30
N SER A 84 -28.14 -10.25 5.12
CA SER A 84 -28.40 -9.43 6.31
C SER A 84 -28.19 -10.22 7.60
N ARG A 85 -28.35 -9.56 8.77
CA ARG A 85 -28.27 -10.21 10.09
C ARG A 85 -29.28 -11.36 10.25
N GLU A 86 -30.42 -11.30 9.57
CA GLU A 86 -31.46 -12.33 9.60
C GLU A 86 -31.01 -13.64 8.96
N HIS A 87 -30.03 -13.57 8.04
CA HIS A 87 -29.50 -14.71 7.32
C HIS A 87 -28.36 -15.42 8.06
N LEU A 88 -27.83 -14.81 9.13
CA LEU A 88 -26.69 -15.35 9.89
C LEU A 88 -26.97 -16.76 10.41
N ASP A 89 -28.19 -16.99 10.90
CA ASP A 89 -28.58 -18.22 11.59
C ASP A 89 -29.24 -19.24 10.66
N GLN A 90 -29.35 -18.95 9.35
CA GLN A 90 -30.01 -19.82 8.37
C GLN A 90 -29.11 -20.95 7.84
N GLY A 91 -27.79 -20.86 8.05
CA GLY A 91 -26.86 -21.90 7.63
C GLY A 91 -25.40 -21.44 7.60
N LEU A 92 -24.49 -22.39 7.43
CA LEU A 92 -23.04 -22.13 7.45
C LEU A 92 -22.59 -21.20 6.30
N THR A 93 -23.18 -21.34 5.12
CA THR A 93 -22.84 -20.52 3.94
C THR A 93 -23.28 -19.07 4.12
N SER A 94 -24.51 -18.84 4.57
CA SER A 94 -25.03 -17.50 4.89
C SER A 94 -24.26 -16.85 6.04
N CYS A 95 -23.88 -17.64 7.04
CA CYS A 95 -23.01 -17.21 8.13
C CYS A 95 -21.63 -16.75 7.63
N ALA A 96 -20.98 -17.54 6.77
CA ALA A 96 -19.69 -17.17 6.18
C ALA A 96 -19.79 -15.89 5.33
N LYS A 97 -20.82 -15.75 4.49
CA LYS A 97 -21.06 -14.52 3.72
C LYS A 97 -21.30 -13.31 4.63
N TYR A 98 -22.05 -13.49 5.71
CA TYR A 98 -22.30 -12.42 6.69
C TYR A 98 -21.00 -11.96 7.34
N PHE A 99 -20.14 -12.88 7.77
CA PHE A 99 -18.84 -12.52 8.30
C PHE A 99 -17.95 -11.86 7.24
N LEU A 100 -17.92 -12.33 5.99
CA LEU A 100 -17.14 -11.64 4.93
C LEU A 100 -17.57 -10.18 4.72
N ASN A 101 -18.86 -9.88 4.86
CA ASN A 101 -19.36 -8.51 4.79
C ASN A 101 -19.06 -7.67 6.04
N TYR A 102 -19.20 -8.24 7.24
CA TYR A 102 -19.25 -7.48 8.51
C TYR A 102 -18.17 -7.85 9.53
N PHE A 103 -17.14 -8.61 9.16
CA PHE A 103 -16.10 -9.07 10.09
C PHE A 103 -15.44 -7.91 10.81
N TYR A 104 -14.86 -6.97 10.07
CA TYR A 104 -14.15 -5.79 10.61
C TYR A 104 -15.08 -4.77 11.27
N TYR A 105 -16.37 -4.79 10.90
CA TYR A 105 -17.37 -3.94 11.55
C TYR A 105 -17.69 -4.45 12.98
N LYS A 106 -17.65 -5.77 13.18
CA LYS A 106 -18.06 -6.41 14.43
C LYS A 106 -16.90 -6.76 15.37
N PHE A 107 -15.72 -7.02 14.82
CA PHE A 107 -14.49 -7.38 15.53
C PHE A 107 -13.36 -6.45 15.12
#